data_AF-A0A7V9D5D5-F1
#
_entry.id   AF-A0A7V9D5D5-F1
#
_cell.length_a   1.000
_cell.length_b   1.000
_cell.length_c   1.000
_cell.angle_alpha   90.00
_cell.angle_beta   90.00
_cell.angle_gamma   90.00
#
_symmetry.space_group_name_H-M   'P 1'
#
loop_
_entity.id
_entity.type
_entity.pdbx_description
1 polymer ?
#
loop_
_entity_poly.entity_id
_entity_poly.type
_entity_poly.pdbx_seq_one_letter_code
_entity_poly.pdbx_strand_id
1 'polypeptide(L)'
;MLVIPLGAVVVIAALTWSFSRILLSLPAGAATTVAILTAANILGACTFLALRPGLPRATVFEVVLVALYPVIIGLVMVQAGFGVTEEAGASEGGGEQSVPAGPATDSIVAEGTEFNADEIELAAKKPTDFEIENRDAVIHNLLIYQTEADAADPNNSLFKSPDIAAGATDSFPIKPLKKGDYYFVCAYHANMNGTVKVG
;
A
#
# COMPACT_ATOMS: atom_id res chain seq x y z
N MET A 1 -29.91 -19.61 31.13
CA MET A 1 -29.88 -18.49 30.15
C MET A 1 -28.66 -17.58 30.26
N LEU A 2 -27.88 -17.59 31.37
CA LEU A 2 -26.65 -16.79 31.52
C LEU A 2 -25.43 -17.34 30.75
N VAL A 3 -25.45 -18.63 30.38
CA VAL A 3 -24.32 -19.33 29.73
C VAL A 3 -24.08 -18.83 28.30
N ILE A 4 -25.15 -18.48 27.59
CA ILE A 4 -25.08 -17.98 26.21
C ILE A 4 -24.38 -16.60 26.14
N PRO A 5 -24.80 -15.57 26.89
CA PRO A 5 -24.12 -14.27 26.84
C PRO A 5 -22.68 -14.35 27.37
N LEU A 6 -22.42 -15.17 28.41
CA LEU A 6 -21.07 -15.35 28.92
C LEU A 6 -20.15 -16.03 27.89
N GLY A 7 -20.64 -17.07 27.20
CA GLY A 7 -19.91 -17.74 26.13
C GLY A 7 -19.61 -16.81 24.96
N ALA A 8 -20.56 -15.96 24.56
CA ALA A 8 -20.36 -14.96 23.51
C ALA A 8 -19.25 -13.96 23.86
N VAL A 9 -19.23 -13.45 25.10
CA VAL A 9 -18.18 -12.51 25.56
C VAL A 9 -16.79 -13.15 25.51
N VAL A 10 -16.66 -14.42 25.93
CA VAL A 10 -15.37 -15.14 25.86
C VAL A 10 -14.89 -15.31 24.42
N VAL A 11 -15.79 -15.68 23.51
CA VAL A 11 -15.46 -15.84 22.09
C VAL A 11 -15.05 -14.50 21.46
N ILE A 12 -15.79 -13.42 21.74
CA ILE A 12 -15.44 -12.07 21.25
C ILE A 12 -14.08 -11.63 21.80
N ALA A 13 -13.81 -11.84 23.09
CA ALA A 13 -12.53 -11.50 23.70
C ALA A 13 -11.36 -12.29 23.07
N ALA A 14 -11.56 -13.58 22.78
CA ALA A 14 -10.55 -14.40 22.10
C ALA A 14 -10.30 -13.90 20.67
N LEU A 15 -11.36 -13.64 19.90
CA LEU A 15 -11.26 -13.16 18.51
C LEU A 15 -10.59 -11.80 18.43
N THR A 16 -11.00 -10.85 19.28
CA THR A 16 -10.42 -9.50 19.33
C THR A 16 -8.94 -9.52 19.70
N TRP A 17 -8.56 -10.24 20.76
CA TRP A 17 -7.16 -10.38 21.17
C TRP A 17 -6.29 -11.01 20.08
N SER A 18 -6.81 -12.05 19.43
CA SER A 18 -6.13 -12.73 18.33
C SER A 18 -5.99 -11.85 17.08
N PHE A 19 -7.05 -11.15 16.69
CA PHE A 19 -7.02 -10.25 15.53
C PHE A 19 -6.05 -9.08 15.77
N SER A 20 -5.99 -8.54 16.98
CA SER A 20 -5.00 -7.54 17.35
C SER A 20 -3.56 -8.03 17.18
N ARG A 21 -3.28 -9.32 17.43
CA ARG A 21 -1.95 -9.91 17.20
C ARG A 21 -1.61 -9.99 15.72
N ILE A 22 -2.58 -10.31 14.87
CA ILE A 22 -2.42 -10.34 13.42
C ILE A 22 -2.11 -8.92 12.94
N LEU A 23 -2.91 -7.92 13.32
CA LEU A 23 -2.69 -6.53 12.91
C LEU A 23 -1.36 -5.96 13.40
N LEU A 24 -0.93 -6.29 14.63
CA LEU A 24 0.37 -5.85 15.16
C LEU A 24 1.58 -6.54 14.52
N SER A 25 1.37 -7.64 13.79
CA SER A 25 2.44 -8.31 13.03
C SER A 25 2.63 -7.73 11.64
N LEU A 26 1.71 -6.86 11.19
CA LEU A 26 1.72 -6.25 9.88
C LEU A 26 2.28 -4.82 9.93
N PRO A 27 2.90 -4.32 8.83
CA PRO A 27 3.18 -2.90 8.65
C PRO A 27 1.91 -2.04 8.76
N ALA A 28 2.05 -0.76 9.14
CA ALA A 28 0.91 0.12 9.43
C ALA A 28 -0.11 0.21 8.27
N GLY A 29 0.35 0.37 7.02
CA GLY A 29 -0.53 0.43 5.84
C GLY A 29 -1.20 -0.90 5.47
N ALA A 30 -0.55 -2.04 5.75
CA ALA A 30 -1.14 -3.35 5.54
C ALA A 30 -2.19 -3.67 6.63
N ALA A 31 -1.96 -3.23 7.86
CA ALA A 31 -2.89 -3.45 8.97
C ALA A 31 -4.24 -2.75 8.75
N THR A 32 -4.24 -1.51 8.23
CA THR A 32 -5.47 -0.78 7.93
C THR A 32 -6.25 -1.45 6.80
N THR A 33 -5.57 -1.85 5.73
CA THR A 33 -6.16 -2.58 4.60
C THR A 33 -6.80 -3.91 5.04
N VAL A 34 -6.07 -4.74 5.79
CA VAL A 34 -6.58 -6.02 6.31
C VAL A 34 -7.76 -5.81 7.25
N ALA A 35 -7.74 -4.76 8.09
CA ALA A 35 -8.85 -4.42 8.97
C ALA A 35 -10.11 -4.04 8.19
N ILE A 36 -9.99 -3.20 7.16
CA ILE A 36 -11.10 -2.76 6.31
C ILE A 36 -11.70 -3.95 5.54
N LEU A 37 -10.86 -4.78 4.91
CA LEU A 37 -11.34 -5.95 4.16
C LEU A 37 -12.04 -6.97 5.06
N THR A 38 -11.49 -7.22 6.25
CA THR A 38 -12.13 -8.10 7.25
C THR A 38 -13.48 -7.53 7.67
N ALA A 39 -13.56 -6.23 7.95
CA ALA A 39 -14.80 -5.57 8.33
C ALA A 39 -15.85 -5.63 7.19
N ALA A 40 -15.44 -5.36 5.95
CA ALA A 40 -16.31 -5.43 4.77
C ALA A 40 -16.84 -6.84 4.53
N ASN A 41 -16.00 -7.87 4.70
CA ASN A 41 -16.40 -9.27 4.59
C ASN A 41 -17.46 -9.65 5.64
N ILE A 42 -17.24 -9.30 6.91
CA ILE A 42 -18.20 -9.56 7.99
C ILE A 42 -19.51 -8.81 7.75
N LEU A 43 -19.44 -7.53 7.40
CA LEU A 43 -20.64 -6.72 7.11
C LEU A 43 -21.40 -7.26 5.90
N GLY A 44 -20.70 -7.71 4.86
CA GLY A 44 -21.31 -8.35 3.67
C GLY A 44 -22.04 -9.64 4.03
N ALA A 45 -21.42 -10.51 4.84
CA ALA A 45 -22.04 -11.73 5.32
C ALA A 45 -23.28 -11.44 6.21
N CYS A 46 -23.17 -10.48 7.13
CA CYS A 46 -24.29 -10.05 7.95
C CYS A 46 -25.43 -9.46 7.11
N THR A 47 -25.11 -8.63 6.12
CA THR A 47 -26.08 -8.05 5.19
C THR A 47 -26.79 -9.14 4.39
N PHE A 48 -26.05 -10.11 3.86
CA PHE A 48 -26.63 -11.24 3.13
C PHE A 48 -27.58 -12.08 3.99
N LEU A 49 -27.20 -12.38 5.24
CA LEU A 49 -28.05 -13.12 6.18
C LEU A 49 -29.29 -12.31 6.58
N ALA A 50 -29.14 -11.01 6.83
CA ALA A 50 -30.24 -10.13 7.19
C ALA A 50 -31.29 -10.01 6.06
N LEU A 51 -30.83 -9.96 4.80
CA LEU A 51 -31.70 -9.91 3.62
C LEU A 51 -32.36 -11.27 3.29
N ARG A 52 -31.88 -12.37 3.87
CA ARG A 52 -32.40 -13.73 3.60
C ARG A 52 -32.78 -14.49 4.89
N PRO A 53 -33.86 -14.08 5.58
CA PRO A 53 -34.28 -14.68 6.86
C PRO A 53 -34.80 -16.13 6.75
N GLY A 54 -35.05 -16.63 5.53
CA GLY A 54 -35.55 -17.98 5.28
C GLY A 54 -34.47 -19.03 4.98
N LEU A 55 -33.18 -18.73 5.17
CA LEU A 55 -32.12 -19.66 4.83
C LEU A 55 -32.12 -20.91 5.74
N PRO A 56 -31.91 -22.10 5.17
CA PRO A 56 -31.73 -23.30 5.95
C PRO A 56 -30.46 -23.17 6.80
N ARG A 57 -30.50 -23.75 8.00
CA ARG A 57 -29.42 -23.66 9.00
C ARG A 57 -28.04 -24.01 8.43
N ALA A 58 -27.98 -24.98 7.52
CA ALA A 58 -26.75 -25.38 6.84
C ALA A 58 -26.12 -24.24 6.03
N THR A 59 -26.90 -23.48 5.27
CA THR A 59 -26.39 -22.34 4.48
C THR A 59 -25.96 -21.18 5.37
N VAL A 60 -26.61 -20.99 6.52
CA VAL A 60 -26.14 -19.99 7.51
C VAL A 60 -24.77 -20.39 8.05
N PHE A 61 -24.55 -21.68 8.36
CA PHE A 61 -23.23 -22.17 8.76
C PHE A 61 -22.18 -22.00 7.67
N GLU A 62 -22.51 -22.28 6.41
CA GLU A 62 -21.58 -22.07 5.28
C GLU A 62 -21.18 -20.60 5.12
N VAL A 63 -22.14 -19.68 5.19
CA VAL A 63 -21.86 -18.24 5.09
C VAL A 63 -20.97 -17.77 6.26
N VAL A 64 -21.23 -18.24 7.47
CA VAL A 64 -20.41 -17.93 8.65
C VAL A 64 -19.00 -18.53 8.52
N LEU A 65 -18.87 -19.75 8.02
CA LEU A 65 -17.57 -20.38 7.78
C LEU A 65 -16.77 -19.63 6.71
N VAL A 66 -17.39 -19.27 5.59
CA VAL A 66 -16.74 -18.49 4.53
C VAL A 66 -16.31 -17.11 5.05
N ALA A 67 -17.11 -16.46 5.90
CA ALA A 67 -16.76 -15.17 6.48
C ALA A 67 -15.60 -15.24 7.48
N LEU A 68 -15.52 -16.33 8.25
CA LEU A 68 -14.47 -16.51 9.26
C LEU A 68 -13.19 -17.17 8.72
N TYR A 69 -13.28 -17.88 7.60
CA TYR A 69 -12.17 -18.59 6.95
C TYR A 69 -10.89 -17.75 6.77
N PRO A 70 -10.93 -16.51 6.22
CA PRO A 70 -9.71 -15.71 6.06
C PRO A 70 -9.08 -15.30 7.39
N VAL A 71 -9.89 -15.04 8.42
CA VAL A 71 -9.42 -14.71 9.78
C VAL A 71 -8.75 -15.92 10.43
N ILE A 72 -9.31 -17.12 10.25
CA ILE A 72 -8.76 -18.37 10.77
C ILE A 72 -7.44 -18.72 10.09
N ILE A 73 -7.32 -18.50 8.77
CA ILE A 73 -6.06 -18.70 8.05
C ILE A 73 -4.99 -17.74 8.54
N GLY A 74 -5.29 -16.44 8.62
CA GLY A 74 -4.35 -15.45 9.14
C GLY A 74 -3.85 -15.80 10.54
N LEU A 75 -4.74 -16.31 11.40
CA LEU A 75 -4.40 -16.78 12.73
C LEU A 75 -3.41 -17.95 12.72
N VAL A 76 -3.65 -18.97 11.89
CA VAL A 76 -2.80 -20.16 11.79
C VAL A 76 -1.42 -19.79 11.23
N MET A 77 -1.37 -18.93 10.22
CA MET A 77 -0.12 -18.50 9.58
C MET A 77 0.78 -17.73 10.56
N VAL A 78 0.21 -16.79 11.34
CA VAL A 78 0.93 -16.05 12.39
C VAL A 78 1.44 -16.97 13.50
N GLN A 79 0.63 -17.93 13.96
CA GLN A 79 1.04 -18.85 15.03
C GLN A 79 2.10 -19.87 14.58
N ALA A 80 2.09 -20.26 13.31
CA ALA A 80 3.03 -21.22 12.75
C ALA A 80 4.35 -20.58 12.27
N GLY A 81 4.49 -19.25 12.36
CA GLY A 81 5.71 -18.54 11.98
C GLY A 81 5.98 -18.49 10.48
N PHE A 82 4.97 -18.80 9.66
CA PHE A 82 5.03 -18.60 8.22
C PHE A 82 4.76 -17.13 7.94
N GLY A 83 5.77 -16.42 7.39
CA GLY A 83 5.59 -15.05 6.92
C GLY A 83 4.45 -14.99 5.91
N VAL A 84 3.59 -13.99 6.06
CA VAL A 84 2.45 -13.76 5.17
C VAL A 84 3.02 -13.22 3.86
N THR A 85 3.18 -14.09 2.85
CA THR A 85 3.39 -13.63 1.46
C THR A 85 2.02 -13.40 0.86
N GLU A 86 1.68 -12.15 0.58
CA GLU A 86 0.38 -11.77 0.04
C GLU A 86 0.25 -12.19 -1.43
N GLU A 87 -0.71 -13.08 -1.70
CA GLU A 87 -1.38 -13.16 -2.99
C GLU A 87 -2.89 -13.22 -2.73
N ALA A 88 -3.57 -12.09 -2.90
CA ALA A 88 -4.99 -11.99 -3.30
C ALA A 88 -5.39 -10.51 -3.29
N GLY A 89 -5.44 -9.93 -4.48
CA GLY A 89 -5.83 -8.54 -4.67
C GLY A 89 -7.29 -8.26 -4.37
N ALA A 90 -7.52 -7.03 -3.91
CA ALA A 90 -8.54 -6.13 -4.43
C ALA A 90 -8.10 -4.71 -4.03
N SER A 91 -7.67 -3.97 -5.04
CA SER A 91 -7.52 -2.51 -4.96
C SER A 91 -8.87 -1.89 -4.58
N GLU A 92 -8.89 -1.11 -3.51
CA GLU A 92 -9.59 0.18 -3.46
C GLU A 92 -8.84 1.11 -2.48
N GLY A 93 -8.67 2.35 -2.93
CA GLY A 93 -7.80 3.34 -2.32
C GLY A 93 -8.17 3.75 -0.90
N GLY A 94 -7.15 3.76 -0.06
CA GLY A 94 -7.07 4.58 1.13
C GLY A 94 -5.67 5.15 1.15
N GLY A 95 -5.47 6.28 0.49
CA GLY A 95 -4.25 7.08 0.61
C GLY A 95 -4.13 7.52 2.07
N GLU A 96 -3.42 6.73 2.86
CA GLU A 96 -2.83 7.18 4.11
C GLU A 96 -1.76 8.16 3.68
N GLN A 97 -2.07 9.47 3.80
CA GLN A 97 -1.08 10.54 3.69
C GLN A 97 0.09 10.14 4.59
N SER A 98 1.15 9.68 3.95
CA SER A 98 2.43 9.48 4.59
C SER A 98 2.83 10.84 5.14
N VAL A 99 3.10 10.89 6.44
CA VAL A 99 3.85 11.99 7.05
C VAL A 99 5.06 12.22 6.14
N PRO A 100 5.38 13.46 5.71
CA PRO A 100 6.48 13.66 4.79
C PRO A 100 7.72 13.05 5.41
N ALA A 101 8.21 11.96 4.82
CA ALA A 101 9.60 11.61 4.97
C ALA A 101 10.38 12.85 4.53
N GLY A 102 11.49 13.16 5.21
CA GLY A 102 12.37 14.23 4.72
C GLY A 102 12.71 14.02 3.23
N PRO A 103 13.24 15.05 2.56
CA PRO A 103 13.52 14.98 1.14
C PRO A 103 14.32 13.73 0.78
N ALA A 104 13.91 13.05 -0.30
CA ALA A 104 14.61 11.90 -0.84
C ALA A 104 15.97 12.34 -1.41
N THR A 105 17.07 11.74 -0.98
CA THR A 105 18.42 12.16 -1.40
C THR A 105 19.06 11.23 -2.42
N ASP A 106 18.77 9.95 -2.32
CA ASP A 106 19.38 8.86 -3.11
C ASP A 106 18.41 7.71 -3.39
N SER A 107 17.19 7.74 -2.84
CA SER A 107 16.19 6.69 -3.05
C SER A 107 14.77 7.24 -2.89
N ILE A 108 13.81 6.62 -3.57
CA ILE A 108 12.38 6.88 -3.40
C ILE A 108 11.60 5.57 -3.53
N VAL A 109 10.50 5.44 -2.79
CA VAL A 109 9.63 4.26 -2.81
C VAL A 109 8.32 4.64 -3.49
N ALA A 110 7.88 3.82 -4.44
CA ALA A 110 6.54 3.90 -5.02
C ALA A 110 5.63 2.86 -4.35
N GLU A 111 4.58 3.32 -3.69
CA GLU A 111 3.60 2.48 -2.99
C GLU A 111 2.23 3.20 -3.00
N GLY A 112 1.16 2.48 -3.35
CA GLY A 112 -0.17 3.06 -3.45
C GLY A 112 -0.36 4.01 -4.64
N THR A 113 0.45 3.91 -5.70
CA THR A 113 0.50 4.89 -6.80
C THR A 113 0.85 6.30 -6.30
N GLU A 114 1.68 6.36 -5.26
CA GLU A 114 2.28 7.57 -4.72
C GLU A 114 3.78 7.32 -4.48
N PHE A 115 4.59 8.37 -4.61
CA PHE A 115 5.95 8.32 -4.08
C PHE A 115 5.92 8.68 -2.59
N ASN A 116 6.77 8.05 -1.79
CA ASN A 116 6.87 8.32 -0.35
C ASN A 116 7.54 9.68 -0.01
N ALA A 117 7.90 10.48 -1.01
CA ALA A 117 8.46 11.82 -0.88
C ALA A 117 7.92 12.73 -2.00
N ASP A 118 7.63 13.98 -1.65
CA ASP A 118 7.23 15.06 -2.57
C ASP A 118 8.40 16.00 -2.94
N GLU A 119 9.56 15.78 -2.33
CA GLU A 119 10.81 16.51 -2.59
C GLU A 119 11.99 15.55 -2.73
N ILE A 120 12.82 15.77 -3.76
CA ILE A 120 14.12 15.12 -3.95
C ILE A 120 15.23 16.17 -3.83
N GLU A 121 16.24 15.93 -3.02
CA GLU A 121 17.43 16.79 -2.89
C GLU A 121 18.64 16.18 -3.58
N LEU A 122 19.21 16.88 -4.56
CA LEU A 122 20.41 16.47 -5.29
C LEU A 122 21.55 17.49 -5.13
N ALA A 123 22.79 17.01 -5.18
CA ALA A 123 23.95 17.89 -5.20
C ALA A 123 24.15 18.51 -6.60
N ALA A 124 24.36 19.82 -6.66
CA ALA A 124 24.61 20.48 -7.94
C ALA A 124 25.89 19.97 -8.63
N LYS A 125 25.80 19.81 -9.96
CA LYS A 125 26.92 19.48 -10.85
C LYS A 125 27.63 18.16 -10.54
N LYS A 126 26.96 17.24 -9.85
CA LYS A 126 27.44 15.87 -9.60
C LYS A 126 26.37 14.86 -10.01
N PRO A 127 26.77 13.68 -10.50
CA PRO A 127 25.81 12.60 -10.66
C PRO A 127 25.39 12.10 -9.27
N THR A 128 24.16 11.64 -9.17
CA THR A 128 23.63 10.95 -7.98
C THR A 128 23.21 9.56 -8.41
N ASP A 129 23.75 8.51 -7.77
CA ASP A 129 23.17 7.17 -7.90
C ASP A 129 21.86 7.18 -7.12
N PHE A 130 20.77 6.93 -7.83
CA PHE A 130 19.42 7.04 -7.30
C PHE A 130 18.68 5.72 -7.47
N GLU A 131 17.99 5.30 -6.42
CA GLU A 131 17.22 4.06 -6.39
C GLU A 131 15.71 4.34 -6.43
N ILE A 132 14.97 3.53 -7.17
CA ILE A 132 13.51 3.44 -7.04
C ILE A 132 13.17 2.02 -6.58
N GLU A 133 12.50 1.92 -5.44
CA GLU A 133 11.84 0.69 -4.99
C GLU A 133 10.35 0.76 -5.39
N ASN A 134 9.93 -0.10 -6.32
CA ASN A 134 8.54 -0.20 -6.71
C ASN A 134 7.83 -1.30 -5.92
N ARG A 135 7.01 -0.92 -4.93
CA ARG A 135 6.18 -1.84 -4.14
C ARG A 135 4.77 -2.02 -4.71
N ASP A 136 4.45 -1.34 -5.80
CA ASP A 136 3.17 -1.46 -6.49
C ASP A 136 3.15 -2.63 -7.48
N ALA A 137 1.93 -2.99 -7.89
CA ALA A 137 1.66 -3.96 -8.94
C ALA A 137 1.70 -3.36 -10.37
N VAL A 138 2.05 -2.08 -10.52
CA VAL A 138 2.12 -1.35 -11.79
C VAL A 138 3.54 -0.80 -12.01
N ILE A 139 3.85 -0.38 -13.24
CA ILE A 139 5.17 0.13 -13.61
C ILE A 139 5.31 1.60 -13.21
N HIS A 140 6.50 1.99 -12.72
CA HIS A 140 6.82 3.38 -12.40
C HIS A 140 8.14 3.81 -13.01
N ASN A 141 8.32 5.12 -13.18
CA ASN A 141 9.59 5.74 -13.53
C ASN A 141 9.65 7.16 -12.95
N LEU A 142 10.81 7.80 -13.08
CA LEU A 142 11.05 9.17 -12.67
C LEU A 142 11.47 10.00 -13.88
N LEU A 143 10.68 11.01 -14.22
CA LEU A 143 11.06 12.04 -15.18
C LEU A 143 11.30 13.35 -14.43
N ILE A 144 12.35 14.07 -14.82
CA ILE A 144 12.68 15.39 -14.26
C ILE A 144 12.60 16.43 -15.38
N TYR A 145 11.90 17.53 -15.11
CA TYR A 145 11.67 18.65 -16.01
C TYR A 145 12.16 19.95 -15.39
N GLN A 146 12.38 20.96 -16.24
CA GLN A 146 12.72 22.29 -15.75
C GLN A 146 11.55 22.93 -14.98
N THR A 147 10.31 22.73 -15.44
CA THR A 147 9.07 23.19 -14.80
C THR A 147 7.94 22.18 -14.98
N GLU A 148 6.86 22.32 -14.20
CA GLU A 148 5.64 21.52 -14.38
C GLU A 148 5.03 21.70 -15.79
N ALA A 149 5.08 22.92 -16.32
CA ALA A 149 4.55 23.21 -17.66
C ALA A 149 5.29 22.44 -18.77
N ASP A 150 6.59 22.19 -18.60
CA ASP A 150 7.38 21.40 -19.55
C ASP A 150 6.94 19.92 -19.57
N ALA A 151 6.35 19.44 -18.47
CA ALA A 151 5.87 18.05 -18.33
C ALA A 151 4.67 17.73 -19.23
N ALA A 152 4.07 18.73 -19.88
CA ALA A 152 3.04 18.53 -20.90
C ALA A 152 3.55 17.77 -22.15
N ASP A 153 4.86 17.76 -22.40
CA ASP A 153 5.49 16.95 -23.46
C ASP A 153 6.67 16.12 -22.88
N PRO A 154 6.59 14.78 -22.90
CA PRO A 154 7.67 13.90 -22.44
C PRO A 154 9.06 14.17 -23.03
N ASN A 155 9.13 14.74 -24.23
CA ASN A 155 10.39 15.05 -24.90
C ASN A 155 11.15 16.23 -24.27
N ASN A 156 10.49 17.04 -23.43
CA ASN A 156 11.11 18.13 -22.70
C ASN A 156 11.81 17.68 -21.41
N SER A 157 11.78 16.38 -21.09
CA SER A 157 12.43 15.85 -19.89
C SER A 157 13.94 16.05 -19.96
N LEU A 158 14.52 16.52 -18.85
CA LEU A 158 15.96 16.63 -18.65
C LEU A 158 16.56 15.27 -18.28
N PHE A 159 15.74 14.42 -17.67
CA PHE A 159 16.10 13.07 -17.25
C PHE A 159 14.87 12.16 -17.31
N LYS A 160 15.11 10.89 -17.65
CA LYS A 160 14.15 9.80 -17.55
C LYS A 160 14.90 8.58 -17.01
N SER A 161 14.39 7.97 -15.93
CA SER A 161 14.88 6.70 -15.40
C SER A 161 14.50 5.52 -16.31
N PRO A 162 15.06 4.31 -16.07
CA PRO A 162 14.43 3.07 -16.54
C PRO A 162 12.98 2.94 -16.04
N ASP A 163 12.21 2.10 -16.72
CA ASP A 163 10.88 1.69 -16.26
C ASP A 163 11.05 0.57 -15.23
N ILE A 164 10.59 0.81 -14.01
CA ILE A 164 10.75 -0.10 -12.87
C ILE A 164 9.52 -1.00 -12.82
N ALA A 165 9.71 -2.28 -13.08
CA ALA A 165 8.65 -3.27 -13.08
C ALA A 165 7.99 -3.40 -11.69
N ALA A 166 6.77 -3.95 -11.66
CA ALA A 166 6.05 -4.24 -10.44
C ALA A 166 6.90 -5.09 -9.47
N GLY A 167 6.96 -4.68 -8.20
CA GLY A 167 7.72 -5.36 -7.15
C GLY A 167 9.25 -5.32 -7.32
N ALA A 168 9.78 -4.52 -8.24
CA ALA A 168 11.20 -4.46 -8.53
C ALA A 168 11.88 -3.23 -7.91
N THR A 169 13.20 -3.34 -7.72
CA THR A 169 14.07 -2.24 -7.33
C THR A 169 15.15 -2.07 -8.39
N ASP A 170 15.41 -0.83 -8.80
CA ASP A 170 16.54 -0.54 -9.70
C ASP A 170 17.26 0.73 -9.29
N SER A 171 18.56 0.77 -9.56
CA SER A 171 19.47 1.88 -9.27
C SER A 171 20.03 2.43 -10.57
N PHE A 172 20.05 3.77 -10.71
CA PHE A 172 20.53 4.41 -11.92
C PHE A 172 21.17 5.79 -11.61
N PRO A 173 22.13 6.23 -12.43
CA PRO A 173 22.74 7.54 -12.24
C PRO A 173 21.85 8.65 -12.80
N ILE A 174 21.38 9.54 -11.93
CA ILE A 174 20.83 10.84 -12.34
C ILE A 174 22.00 11.71 -12.80
N LYS A 175 21.90 12.23 -14.02
CA LYS A 175 22.95 13.08 -14.61
C LYS A 175 23.08 14.40 -13.83
N PRO A 176 24.28 15.00 -13.79
CA PRO A 176 24.48 16.29 -13.13
C PRO A 176 23.50 17.37 -13.60
N LEU A 177 22.76 17.94 -12.66
CA LEU A 177 21.90 19.11 -12.87
C LEU A 177 22.57 20.39 -12.38
N LYS A 178 22.14 21.53 -12.92
CA LYS A 178 22.58 22.84 -12.40
C LYS A 178 21.85 23.11 -11.10
N LYS A 179 22.41 23.99 -10.27
CA LYS A 179 21.72 24.49 -9.07
C LYS A 179 20.39 25.12 -9.47
N GLY A 180 19.32 24.78 -8.77
CA GLY A 180 17.97 25.31 -9.02
C GLY A 180 16.88 24.33 -8.58
N ASP A 181 15.64 24.74 -8.81
CA ASP A 181 14.45 23.95 -8.56
C ASP A 181 13.94 23.36 -9.89
N TYR A 182 13.44 22.13 -9.82
CA TYR A 182 12.95 21.34 -10.94
C TYR A 182 11.67 20.63 -10.52
N TYR A 183 10.95 20.10 -11.51
CA TYR A 183 9.73 19.32 -11.30
C TYR A 183 9.99 17.86 -11.63
N PHE A 184 9.49 16.92 -10.82
CA PHE A 184 9.50 15.50 -11.17
C PHE A 184 8.09 14.94 -11.30
N VAL A 185 7.94 13.91 -12.14
CA VAL A 185 6.68 13.17 -12.29
C VAL A 185 6.94 11.75 -12.82
N CYS A 186 6.07 10.81 -12.46
CA CYS A 186 6.00 9.49 -13.10
C CYS A 186 5.23 9.59 -14.43
N ALA A 187 5.79 9.06 -15.52
CA ALA A 187 5.13 9.10 -16.84
C ALA A 187 3.83 8.30 -16.90
N TYR A 188 3.67 7.31 -16.02
CA TYR A 188 2.51 6.42 -16.00
C TYR A 188 1.39 6.95 -15.08
N HIS A 189 1.73 7.80 -14.11
CA HIS A 189 0.82 8.26 -13.07
C HIS A 189 1.04 9.75 -12.77
N ALA A 190 0.21 10.61 -13.37
CA ALA A 190 0.39 12.06 -13.30
C ALA A 190 0.29 12.63 -11.87
N ASN A 191 -0.33 11.90 -10.93
CA ASN A 191 -0.42 12.26 -9.51
C ASN A 191 0.87 11.96 -8.71
N MET A 192 1.81 11.21 -9.27
CA MET A 192 3.10 10.91 -8.64
C MET A 192 4.14 11.95 -9.05
N ASN A 193 4.07 13.13 -8.44
CA ASN A 193 4.90 14.27 -8.78
C ASN A 193 5.38 15.04 -7.55
N GLY A 194 6.31 15.96 -7.78
CA GLY A 194 6.87 16.80 -6.73
C GLY A 194 8.00 17.68 -7.24
N THR A 195 8.87 18.09 -6.33
CA THR A 195 9.98 19.01 -6.61
C THR A 195 11.34 18.33 -6.50
N VAL A 196 12.29 18.72 -7.34
CA VAL A 196 13.70 18.37 -7.16
C VAL A 196 14.48 19.63 -6.86
N LYS A 197 15.08 19.72 -5.68
CA LYS A 197 15.98 20.80 -5.29
C LYS A 197 17.42 20.39 -5.55
N VAL A 198 18.13 21.22 -6.31
CA VAL A 198 19.54 21.00 -6.62
C VAL A 198 20.39 22.07 -5.95
N GLY A 199 21.18 21.68 -4.94
CA GLY A 199 21.89 22.56 -4.00
C GLY A 199 23.39 22.75 -4.24
#